data_AF-X0TLV4-F1
#
_entry.id   AF-X0TLV4-F1
#
_cell.length_a   1.000
_cell.length_b   1.000
_cell.length_c   1.000
_cell.angle_alpha   90.00
_cell.angle_beta   90.00
_cell.angle_gamma   90.00
#
_symmetry.space_group_name_H-M   'P 1'
#
loop_
_entity.id
_entity.type
_entity.pdbx_description
1 polymer ?
#
loop_
_entity_poly.entity_id
_entity_poly.type
_entity_poly.pdbx_seq_one_letter_code
_entity_poly.pdbx_strand_id
1 'polypeptide(L)'
;PQNLPRLSAACPDIAAELLASGDDELLALLYGKVTKFASSMIRSCLIAASGHDLICADYISIEGVFLAWLSDETWVLEAYRAGEDMYKHSAGAIYDVPYTNIGNPSKERQVGKVAELALGYGGSTGALQDMAKGYQVELPAETEQKRIVKAWRNRRPATTHFWYACDDAAKKAVRNPRQAYTVRGCTFAVNGSFLTLQLPSGRHLYYLYPRVEPVLKPWGSEKMSVTYMGEDSKTKQWKRLDTFGGKLVENITQACARDVLAAGLLRVEDAWYPV
;
A
#
# COMPACT_ATOMS: atom_id res chain seq x y z
N PRO A 1 -2.59 15.44 6.42
CA PRO A 1 -3.04 15.16 5.04
C PRO A 1 -1.89 14.80 4.08
N GLN A 2 -1.65 13.50 3.86
CA GLN A 2 -0.53 12.99 3.06
C GLN A 2 -0.75 13.13 1.53
N ASN A 3 -2.02 13.15 1.09
CA ASN A 3 -2.42 13.19 -0.32
C ASN A 3 -2.45 14.59 -0.96
N LEU A 4 -2.17 15.65 -0.20
CA LEU A 4 -2.08 17.00 -0.76
C LEU A 4 -0.70 17.24 -1.39
N PRO A 5 -0.58 18.05 -2.46
CA PRO A 5 0.73 18.39 -3.00
C PRO A 5 1.59 19.12 -1.95
N ARG A 6 2.89 18.84 -1.91
CA ARG A 6 3.83 19.49 -0.99
C ARG A 6 4.35 20.77 -1.60
N LEU A 7 4.38 21.85 -0.82
CA LEU A 7 5.13 23.05 -1.14
C LEU A 7 6.63 22.72 -1.06
N SER A 8 7.36 22.99 -2.13
CA SER A 8 8.84 22.87 -2.16
C SER A 8 9.55 24.19 -1.89
N ALA A 9 8.80 25.28 -1.66
CA ALA A 9 9.33 26.61 -1.45
C ALA A 9 9.84 26.83 -0.02
N ALA A 10 10.93 27.58 0.10
CA ALA A 10 11.33 28.20 1.36
C ALA A 10 10.32 29.31 1.71
N CYS A 11 9.84 29.34 2.96
CA CYS A 11 8.90 30.32 3.51
C CYS A 11 7.45 30.25 2.96
N PRO A 12 6.60 29.36 3.53
CA PRO A 12 5.18 29.24 3.19
C PRO A 12 4.37 30.53 3.41
N ASP A 13 4.73 31.34 4.40
CA ASP A 13 3.99 32.57 4.73
C ASP A 13 4.14 33.63 3.64
N ILE A 14 5.36 33.87 3.18
CA ILE A 14 5.65 34.78 2.05
C ILE A 14 4.98 34.26 0.78
N ALA A 15 5.02 32.94 0.55
CA ALA A 15 4.36 32.30 -0.57
C ALA A 15 2.82 32.50 -0.54
N ALA A 16 2.21 32.54 0.65
CA ALA A 16 0.79 32.79 0.81
C ALA A 16 0.44 34.27 0.57
N GLU A 17 1.25 35.20 1.07
CA GLU A 17 1.08 36.64 0.82
C GLU A 17 1.19 36.98 -0.66
N LEU A 18 2.19 36.42 -1.36
CA LEU A 18 2.36 36.58 -2.81
C LEU A 18 1.20 35.96 -3.60
N LEU A 19 0.64 34.84 -3.15
CA LEU A 19 -0.54 34.28 -3.78
C LEU A 19 -1.77 35.17 -3.58
N ALA A 20 -1.90 35.77 -2.39
CA ALA A 20 -3.00 36.67 -2.05
C ALA A 20 -2.92 38.03 -2.76
N SER A 21 -1.72 38.49 -3.15
CA SER A 21 -1.57 39.74 -3.90
C SER A 21 -2.15 39.68 -5.32
N GLY A 22 -2.31 38.47 -5.87
CA GLY A 22 -2.82 38.26 -7.23
C GLY A 22 -1.85 38.66 -8.34
N ASP A 23 -0.56 38.85 -8.01
CA ASP A 23 0.48 39.19 -9.00
C ASP A 23 0.97 37.93 -9.71
N ASP A 24 0.22 37.53 -10.74
CA ASP A 24 0.50 36.33 -11.54
C ASP A 24 1.87 36.39 -12.23
N GLU A 25 2.36 37.57 -12.62
CA GLU A 25 3.67 37.72 -13.26
C GLU A 25 4.81 37.44 -12.27
N LEU A 26 4.73 38.03 -11.06
CA LEU A 26 5.70 37.79 -10.00
C LEU A 26 5.67 36.34 -9.51
N LEU A 27 4.48 35.76 -9.37
CA LEU A 27 4.32 34.34 -9.02
C LEU A 27 4.90 33.43 -10.10
N ALA A 28 4.69 33.76 -11.38
CA ALA A 28 5.25 33.03 -12.49
C ALA A 28 6.78 33.09 -12.51
N LEU A 29 7.36 34.25 -12.19
CA LEU A 29 8.80 34.47 -12.13
C LEU A 29 9.45 33.68 -10.99
N LEU A 30 8.84 33.67 -9.81
CA LEU A 30 9.43 33.06 -8.60
C LEU A 30 9.19 31.56 -8.49
N TYR A 31 8.00 31.09 -8.89
CA TYR A 31 7.54 29.72 -8.62
C TYR A 31 7.12 28.95 -9.88
N GLY A 32 7.18 29.58 -11.06
CA GLY A 32 6.78 28.96 -12.32
C GLY A 32 5.26 28.89 -12.46
N LYS A 33 4.71 27.78 -12.93
CA LYS A 33 3.28 27.70 -13.27
C LYS A 33 2.38 27.96 -12.04
N VAL A 34 1.71 29.12 -12.01
CA VAL A 34 0.86 29.61 -10.89
C VAL A 34 -0.14 28.56 -10.40
N THR A 35 -0.83 27.85 -11.30
CA THR A 35 -1.79 26.78 -10.91
C THR A 35 -1.14 25.61 -10.18
N LYS A 36 0.09 25.23 -10.55
CA LYS A 36 0.85 24.18 -9.86
C LYS A 36 1.31 24.67 -8.49
N PHE A 37 1.74 25.93 -8.42
CA PHE A 37 2.12 26.58 -7.17
C PHE A 37 0.94 26.68 -6.19
N ALA A 38 -0.20 27.23 -6.62
CA ALA A 38 -1.42 27.31 -5.82
C ALA A 38 -1.88 25.93 -5.31
N SER A 39 -1.81 24.89 -6.15
CA SER A 39 -2.11 23.51 -5.74
C SER A 39 -1.16 22.99 -4.64
N SER A 40 0.11 23.43 -4.63
CA SER A 40 1.07 23.10 -3.58
C SER A 40 0.84 23.81 -2.25
N MET A 41 0.07 24.91 -2.25
CA MET A 41 -0.27 25.69 -1.06
C MET A 41 -1.46 25.12 -0.26
N ILE A 42 -2.24 24.20 -0.82
CA ILE A 42 -3.45 23.67 -0.14
C ILE A 42 -3.14 23.11 1.25
N ARG A 43 -1.98 22.46 1.42
CA ARG A 43 -1.58 21.91 2.73
C ARG A 43 -1.23 23.03 3.73
N SER A 44 -0.61 24.13 3.30
CA SER A 44 -0.25 25.23 4.20
C SER A 44 -1.45 26.07 4.65
N CYS A 45 -2.59 25.96 3.95
CA CYS A 45 -3.85 26.57 4.39
C CYS A 45 -4.46 25.87 5.63
N LEU A 46 -3.98 24.69 6.00
CA LEU A 46 -4.43 23.99 7.20
C LEU A 46 -3.56 24.44 8.38
N ILE A 47 -4.06 25.40 9.14
CA ILE A 47 -3.38 26.00 10.30
C ILE A 47 -4.08 25.62 11.61
N ALA A 48 -3.34 25.68 12.71
CA ALA A 48 -3.91 25.49 14.04
C ALA A 48 -4.85 26.65 14.38
N ALA A 49 -5.84 26.39 15.24
CA ALA A 49 -6.60 27.46 15.88
C ALA A 49 -5.67 28.34 16.74
N SER A 50 -6.08 29.57 17.01
CA SER A 50 -5.31 30.47 17.90
C SER A 50 -5.05 29.79 19.26
N GLY A 51 -3.81 29.86 19.73
CA GLY A 51 -3.38 29.23 20.98
C GLY A 51 -3.22 27.70 20.92
N HIS A 52 -3.27 27.09 19.73
CA HIS A 52 -3.09 25.65 19.53
C HIS A 52 -1.96 25.36 18.53
N ASP A 53 -1.49 24.11 18.55
CA ASP A 53 -0.54 23.57 17.58
C ASP A 53 -1.18 22.44 16.75
N LEU A 54 -0.75 22.29 15.50
CA LEU A 54 -1.08 21.11 14.70
C LEU A 54 -0.02 20.02 14.89
N ILE A 55 -0.44 18.85 15.36
CA ILE A 55 0.41 17.69 15.57
C ILE A 55 0.14 16.65 14.49
N CYS A 56 1.20 16.14 13.86
CA CYS A 56 1.12 15.09 12.84
C CYS A 56 1.81 13.83 13.36
N ALA A 57 1.02 12.82 13.72
CA ALA A 57 1.50 11.49 14.06
C ALA A 57 1.31 10.54 12.88
N ASP A 58 2.39 9.85 12.46
CA ASP A 58 2.38 8.93 11.31
C ASP A 58 2.92 7.56 11.73
N TYR A 59 2.25 6.48 11.30
CA TYR A 59 2.74 5.13 11.52
C TYR A 59 3.72 4.74 10.42
N ILE A 60 5.00 4.65 10.77
CA ILE A 60 6.06 4.28 9.84
C ILE A 60 5.82 2.87 9.30
N SER A 61 5.66 2.77 7.98
CA SER A 61 5.56 1.49 7.25
C SER A 61 4.47 0.54 7.77
N ILE A 62 3.35 1.04 8.28
CA ILE A 62 2.31 0.24 8.93
C ILE A 62 1.86 -0.98 8.12
N GLU A 63 1.68 -0.84 6.81
CA GLU A 63 1.30 -1.95 5.94
C GLU A 63 2.40 -3.00 5.80
N GLY A 64 3.67 -2.58 5.70
CA GLY A 64 4.80 -3.50 5.64
C GLY A 64 4.97 -4.28 6.96
N VAL A 65 4.76 -3.62 8.09
CA VAL A 65 4.75 -4.25 9.42
C VAL A 65 3.60 -5.26 9.52
N PHE A 66 2.40 -4.88 9.12
CA PHE A 66 1.25 -5.77 9.14
C PHE A 66 1.40 -6.96 8.20
N LEU A 67 1.92 -6.75 7.00
CA LEU A 67 2.17 -7.84 6.06
C LEU A 67 3.12 -8.88 6.67
N ALA A 68 4.24 -8.42 7.24
CA ALA A 68 5.20 -9.29 7.91
C ALA A 68 4.60 -10.00 9.14
N TRP A 69 3.77 -9.31 9.92
CA TRP A 69 3.11 -9.90 11.09
C TRP A 69 2.06 -10.96 10.71
N LEU A 70 1.21 -10.64 9.73
CA LEU A 70 0.19 -11.57 9.21
C LEU A 70 0.84 -12.81 8.59
N SER A 71 1.93 -12.63 7.84
CA SER A 71 2.61 -13.73 7.16
C SER A 71 3.60 -14.52 8.01
N ASP A 72 3.95 -14.04 9.21
CA ASP A 72 5.05 -14.58 10.04
C ASP A 72 6.45 -14.40 9.46
N GLU A 73 6.68 -13.33 8.70
CA GLU A 73 8.00 -13.07 8.13
C GLU A 73 8.95 -12.49 9.22
N THR A 74 9.48 -13.38 10.06
CA THR A 74 10.20 -13.01 11.30
C THR A 74 11.38 -12.08 11.08
N TRP A 75 12.19 -12.31 10.04
CA TRP A 75 13.35 -11.47 9.76
C TRP A 75 12.94 -10.03 9.41
N VAL A 76 11.79 -9.83 8.74
CA VAL A 76 11.26 -8.50 8.43
C VAL A 76 10.77 -7.82 9.71
N LEU A 77 10.12 -8.57 10.60
CA LEU A 77 9.72 -8.06 11.92
C LEU A 77 10.94 -7.66 12.76
N GLU A 78 12.01 -8.46 12.74
CA GLU A 78 13.27 -8.16 13.42
C GLU A 78 13.94 -6.91 12.86
N ALA A 79 13.99 -6.75 11.53
CA ALA A 79 14.49 -5.55 10.88
C ALA A 79 13.70 -4.30 11.31
N TYR A 80 12.36 -4.37 11.35
CA TYR A 80 11.55 -3.26 11.84
C TYR A 80 11.79 -2.96 13.33
N ARG A 81 11.95 -3.98 14.18
CA ARG A 81 12.29 -3.78 15.61
C ARG A 81 13.65 -3.14 15.81
N ALA A 82 14.60 -3.44 14.94
CA ALA A 82 15.93 -2.82 14.94
C ALA A 82 15.93 -1.39 14.35
N GLY A 83 14.78 -0.88 13.90
CA GLY A 83 14.68 0.44 13.26
C GLY A 83 15.30 0.49 11.85
N GLU A 84 15.45 -0.66 11.20
CA GLU A 84 16.05 -0.76 9.88
C GLU A 84 15.07 -0.37 8.76
N ASP A 85 15.62 0.18 7.68
CA ASP A 85 14.85 0.62 6.54
C ASP A 85 14.67 -0.51 5.51
N MET A 86 13.46 -1.07 5.46
CA MET A 86 13.17 -2.16 4.52
C MET A 86 13.40 -1.81 3.04
N TYR A 87 13.32 -0.53 2.66
CA TYR A 87 13.62 -0.12 1.29
C TYR A 87 15.11 -0.20 0.99
N LYS A 88 15.97 0.10 1.97
CA LYS A 88 17.40 -0.13 1.85
C LYS A 88 17.74 -1.63 1.81
N HIS A 89 17.03 -2.47 2.56
CA HIS A 89 17.21 -3.93 2.48
C HIS A 89 16.86 -4.47 1.10
N SER A 90 15.75 -3.99 0.54
CA SER A 90 15.33 -4.37 -0.80
C SER A 90 16.28 -3.81 -1.86
N ALA A 91 16.78 -2.58 -1.71
CA ALA A 91 17.80 -2.01 -2.57
C ALA A 91 19.13 -2.81 -2.52
N GLY A 92 19.63 -3.12 -1.33
CA GLY A 92 20.87 -3.90 -1.17
C GLY A 92 20.78 -5.27 -1.84
N ALA A 93 19.62 -5.93 -1.75
CA ALA A 93 19.38 -7.19 -2.44
C ALA A 93 19.30 -7.06 -3.97
N ILE A 94 18.79 -5.93 -4.48
CA ILE A 94 18.69 -5.65 -5.93
C ILE A 94 20.07 -5.39 -6.53
N TYR A 95 20.85 -4.53 -5.87
CA TYR A 95 22.15 -4.06 -6.35
C TYR A 95 23.33 -4.93 -5.90
N ASP A 96 23.07 -5.99 -5.13
CA ASP A 96 24.09 -6.86 -4.54
C ASP A 96 25.12 -6.08 -3.70
N VAL A 97 24.62 -5.18 -2.85
CA VAL A 97 25.42 -4.35 -1.94
C VAL A 97 24.89 -4.43 -0.51
N PRO A 98 25.74 -4.31 0.52
CA PRO A 98 25.27 -4.31 1.91
C PRO A 98 24.26 -3.20 2.19
N TYR A 99 23.26 -3.49 3.04
CA TYR A 99 22.26 -2.53 3.51
C TYR A 99 22.88 -1.21 4.03
N THR A 100 24.03 -1.31 4.70
CA THR A 100 24.79 -0.17 5.25
C THR A 100 25.28 0.79 4.17
N ASN A 101 25.46 0.31 2.94
CA ASN A 101 26.03 1.08 1.83
C ASN A 101 24.95 1.80 1.00
N ILE A 102 23.66 1.59 1.31
CA ILE A 102 22.56 2.32 0.66
C ILE A 102 22.29 3.62 1.44
N GLY A 103 22.40 4.76 0.75
CA GLY A 103 22.11 6.08 1.32
C GLY A 103 20.60 6.32 1.57
N ASN A 104 20.29 7.34 2.39
CA ASN A 104 18.93 7.85 2.54
C ASN A 104 18.98 9.40 2.63
N PRO A 105 18.62 10.14 1.55
CA PRO A 105 18.03 9.66 0.30
C PRO A 105 19.08 9.06 -0.68
N SER A 106 18.67 8.07 -1.49
CA SER A 106 19.45 7.59 -2.66
C SER A 106 18.51 7.05 -3.75
N LYS A 107 19.01 6.98 -5.00
CA LYS A 107 18.24 6.41 -6.13
C LYS A 107 17.98 4.92 -5.93
N GLU A 108 18.95 4.20 -5.40
CA GLU A 108 18.87 2.77 -5.09
C GLU A 108 17.77 2.51 -4.06
N ARG A 109 17.71 3.33 -2.99
CA ARG A 109 16.64 3.26 -1.99
C ARG A 109 15.26 3.49 -2.61
N GLN A 110 15.13 4.38 -3.59
CA GLN A 110 13.87 4.61 -4.30
C GLN A 110 13.44 3.37 -5.11
N VAL A 111 14.38 2.71 -5.79
CA VAL A 111 14.10 1.44 -6.47
C VAL A 111 13.73 0.35 -5.47
N GLY A 112 14.43 0.27 -4.34
CA GLY A 112 14.08 -0.64 -3.24
C GLY A 112 12.69 -0.40 -2.67
N LYS A 113 12.26 0.86 -2.56
CA LYS A 113 10.89 1.25 -2.18
C LYS A 113 9.87 0.77 -3.20
N VAL A 114 10.11 1.01 -4.49
CA VAL A 114 9.24 0.53 -5.57
C VAL A 114 9.09 -0.99 -5.51
N ALA A 115 10.20 -1.71 -5.30
CA ALA A 115 10.18 -3.16 -5.18
C ALA A 115 9.38 -3.63 -3.95
N GLU A 116 9.58 -3.03 -2.79
CA GLU A 116 8.86 -3.44 -1.57
C GLU A 116 7.35 -3.26 -1.70
N LEU A 117 6.93 -2.11 -2.22
CA LEU A 117 5.52 -1.78 -2.38
C LEU A 117 4.84 -2.58 -3.50
N ALA A 118 5.54 -2.84 -4.61
CA ALA A 118 4.96 -3.55 -5.74
C ALA A 118 4.88 -5.07 -5.51
N LEU A 119 5.86 -5.65 -4.82
CA LEU A 119 6.02 -7.11 -4.73
C LEU A 119 5.33 -7.72 -3.50
N GLY A 120 5.07 -6.93 -2.45
CA GLY A 120 4.42 -7.35 -1.19
C GLY A 120 3.08 -8.08 -1.34
N TYR A 121 2.38 -7.88 -2.45
CA TYR A 121 1.05 -8.41 -2.71
C TYR A 121 0.98 -9.22 -4.02
N GLY A 122 2.06 -9.94 -4.36
CA GLY A 122 2.09 -10.83 -5.52
C GLY A 122 2.35 -10.14 -6.86
N GLY A 123 2.80 -8.89 -6.85
CA GLY A 123 3.22 -8.18 -8.06
C GLY A 123 4.35 -8.89 -8.82
N SER A 124 4.48 -8.52 -10.09
CA SER A 124 5.53 -8.98 -11.00
C SER A 124 6.14 -7.76 -11.72
N THR A 125 6.85 -7.97 -12.83
CA THR A 125 7.51 -6.91 -13.61
C THR A 125 6.56 -5.76 -13.99
N GLY A 126 5.33 -6.07 -14.41
CA GLY A 126 4.33 -5.02 -14.72
C GLY A 126 4.00 -4.13 -13.52
N ALA A 127 3.87 -4.70 -12.32
CA ALA A 127 3.60 -3.95 -11.10
C ALA A 127 4.79 -3.06 -10.71
N LEU A 128 6.03 -3.55 -10.90
CA LEU A 128 7.23 -2.73 -10.72
C LEU A 128 7.19 -1.52 -11.65
N GLN A 129 6.92 -1.75 -12.93
CA GLN A 129 6.90 -0.70 -13.96
C GLN A 129 5.82 0.36 -13.69
N ASP A 130 4.62 -0.06 -13.31
CA ASP A 130 3.52 0.86 -12.98
C ASP A 130 3.84 1.69 -11.72
N MET A 131 4.38 1.05 -10.68
CA MET A 131 4.78 1.73 -9.46
C MET A 131 5.94 2.70 -9.70
N ALA A 132 6.93 2.29 -10.50
CA ALA A 132 8.07 3.12 -10.88
C ALA A 132 7.65 4.37 -11.67
N LYS A 133 6.72 4.24 -12.60
CA LYS A 133 6.12 5.39 -13.31
C LYS A 133 5.47 6.37 -12.34
N GLY A 134 4.70 5.85 -11.36
CA GLY A 134 4.06 6.68 -10.33
C GLY A 134 5.05 7.46 -9.45
N TYR A 135 6.21 6.87 -9.15
CA TYR A 135 7.26 7.52 -8.37
C TYR A 135 8.34 8.23 -9.21
N GLN A 136 8.23 8.22 -10.54
CA GLN A 136 9.24 8.77 -11.47
C GLN A 136 10.63 8.16 -11.23
N VAL A 137 10.67 6.84 -10.99
CA VAL A 137 11.90 6.08 -10.75
C VAL A 137 12.26 5.30 -12.02
N GLU A 138 13.52 5.38 -12.44
CA GLU A 138 14.02 4.53 -13.51
C GLU A 138 14.29 3.12 -12.99
N LEU A 139 13.75 2.12 -13.67
CA LEU A 139 13.99 0.71 -13.36
C LEU A 139 15.11 0.14 -14.24
N PRO A 140 15.82 -0.89 -13.76
CA PRO A 140 16.73 -1.66 -14.60
C PRO A 140 15.98 -2.40 -15.72
N ALA A 141 16.73 -2.98 -16.65
CA ALA A 141 16.19 -3.74 -17.79
C ALA A 141 15.22 -4.86 -17.34
N GLU A 142 14.28 -5.27 -18.21
CA GLU A 142 13.22 -6.23 -17.85
C GLU A 142 13.77 -7.59 -17.39
N THR A 143 14.89 -8.05 -17.95
CA THR A 143 15.59 -9.27 -17.52
C THR A 143 15.99 -9.19 -16.04
N GLU A 144 16.50 -8.03 -15.63
CA GLU A 144 16.87 -7.76 -14.25
C GLU A 144 15.63 -7.62 -13.36
N GLN A 145 14.54 -7.01 -13.85
CA GLN A 145 13.28 -6.96 -13.10
C GLN A 145 12.76 -8.37 -12.75
N LYS A 146 12.89 -9.35 -13.66
CA LYS A 146 12.52 -10.76 -13.38
C LYS A 146 13.41 -11.37 -12.29
N ARG A 147 14.71 -11.06 -12.28
CA ARG A 147 15.65 -11.47 -11.22
C ARG A 147 15.24 -10.87 -9.87
N ILE A 148 14.91 -9.58 -9.84
CA ILE A 148 14.45 -8.86 -8.64
C ILE A 148 13.18 -9.50 -8.08
N VAL A 149 12.17 -9.77 -8.92
CA VAL A 149 10.93 -10.43 -8.49
C VAL A 149 11.22 -11.78 -7.84
N LYS A 150 12.07 -12.60 -8.48
CA LYS A 150 12.44 -13.92 -7.95
C LYS A 150 13.21 -13.81 -6.64
N ALA A 151 14.20 -12.93 -6.57
CA ALA A 151 15.00 -12.70 -5.37
C ALA A 151 14.14 -12.22 -4.19
N TRP A 152 13.24 -11.27 -4.42
CA TRP A 152 12.32 -10.77 -3.39
C TRP A 152 11.46 -11.89 -2.81
N ARG A 153 10.87 -12.74 -3.67
CA ARG A 153 10.03 -13.87 -3.27
C ARG A 153 10.83 -14.92 -2.50
N ASN A 154 12.04 -15.23 -2.95
CA ASN A 154 12.91 -16.20 -2.28
C ASN A 154 13.33 -15.74 -0.88
N ARG A 155 13.50 -14.43 -0.66
CA ARG A 155 13.84 -13.86 0.65
C ARG A 155 12.63 -13.76 1.59
N ARG A 156 11.41 -13.89 1.07
CA ARG A 156 10.15 -13.74 1.84
C ARG A 156 9.23 -14.95 1.66
N PRO A 157 9.70 -16.17 2.01
CA PRO A 157 8.95 -17.39 1.79
C PRO A 157 7.64 -17.40 2.59
N ALA A 158 7.61 -16.88 3.81
CA ALA A 158 6.41 -16.88 4.65
C ALA A 158 5.32 -15.98 4.05
N THR A 159 5.71 -14.82 3.53
CA THR A 159 4.83 -13.88 2.82
C THR A 159 4.26 -14.49 1.55
N THR A 160 5.10 -15.14 0.73
CA THR A 160 4.61 -15.80 -0.49
C THR A 160 3.68 -16.98 -0.18
N HIS A 161 3.99 -17.76 0.85
CA HIS A 161 3.14 -18.85 1.32
C HIS A 161 1.78 -18.32 1.79
N PHE A 162 1.77 -17.20 2.53
CA PHE A 162 0.54 -16.58 3.01
C PHE A 162 -0.39 -16.14 1.87
N TRP A 163 0.15 -15.61 0.76
CA TRP A 163 -0.67 -15.32 -0.42
C TRP A 163 -1.37 -16.57 -0.95
N TYR A 164 -0.62 -17.66 -1.16
CA TYR A 164 -1.18 -18.90 -1.70
C TYR A 164 -2.15 -19.57 -0.73
N ALA A 165 -1.88 -19.53 0.57
CA ALA A 165 -2.78 -20.04 1.59
C ALA A 165 -4.12 -19.28 1.61
N CYS A 166 -4.08 -17.95 1.51
CA CYS A 166 -5.29 -17.13 1.39
C CYS A 166 -6.07 -17.43 0.10
N ASP A 167 -5.37 -17.60 -1.03
CA ASP A 167 -5.98 -17.96 -2.33
C ASP A 167 -6.70 -19.31 -2.26
N ASP A 168 -6.06 -20.31 -1.67
CA ASP A 168 -6.61 -21.65 -1.49
C ASP A 168 -7.79 -21.65 -0.51
N ALA A 169 -7.67 -20.98 0.64
CA ALA A 169 -8.74 -20.86 1.63
C ALA A 169 -9.98 -20.19 1.05
N ALA A 170 -9.82 -19.09 0.29
CA ALA A 170 -10.91 -18.42 -0.39
C ALA A 170 -11.61 -19.36 -1.40
N LYS A 171 -10.86 -20.09 -2.22
CA LYS A 171 -11.43 -21.04 -3.19
C LYS A 171 -12.16 -22.20 -2.51
N LYS A 172 -11.59 -22.73 -1.42
CA LYS A 172 -12.21 -23.80 -0.63
C LYS A 172 -13.51 -23.33 0.02
N ALA A 173 -13.53 -22.12 0.60
CA ALA A 173 -14.73 -21.51 1.18
C ALA A 173 -15.85 -21.38 0.13
N VAL A 174 -15.54 -20.87 -1.05
CA VAL A 174 -16.53 -20.69 -2.13
C VAL A 174 -17.03 -22.03 -2.68
N ARG A 175 -16.17 -23.05 -2.77
CA ARG A 175 -16.57 -24.40 -3.21
C ARG A 175 -17.35 -25.17 -2.15
N ASN A 176 -17.15 -24.86 -0.87
CA ASN A 176 -17.77 -25.55 0.26
C ASN A 176 -18.46 -24.53 1.20
N PRO A 177 -19.62 -23.96 0.82
CA PRO A 177 -20.21 -22.80 1.51
C PRO A 177 -20.63 -23.00 2.98
N ARG A 178 -20.52 -24.22 3.52
CA ARG A 178 -20.86 -24.55 4.92
C ARG A 178 -19.62 -24.73 5.81
N GLN A 179 -18.43 -24.48 5.26
CA GLN A 179 -17.16 -24.64 5.97
C GLN A 179 -16.43 -23.30 6.05
N ALA A 180 -15.72 -23.13 7.16
CA ALA A 180 -14.82 -22.01 7.38
C ALA A 180 -13.36 -22.49 7.25
N TYR A 181 -12.52 -21.66 6.65
CA TYR A 181 -11.10 -21.95 6.45
C TYR A 181 -10.28 -20.79 7.03
N THR A 182 -9.45 -21.08 8.03
CA THR A 182 -8.65 -20.06 8.73
C THR A 182 -7.18 -20.13 8.33
N VAL A 183 -6.62 -18.98 8.01
CA VAL A 183 -5.20 -18.80 7.70
C VAL A 183 -4.70 -17.61 8.50
N ARG A 184 -3.73 -17.83 9.41
CA ARG A 184 -3.07 -16.76 10.20
C ARG A 184 -4.06 -15.79 10.86
N GLY A 185 -5.10 -16.32 11.51
CA GLY A 185 -6.13 -15.53 12.19
C GLY A 185 -7.15 -14.85 11.26
N CYS A 186 -7.07 -15.08 9.95
CA CYS A 186 -8.07 -14.63 8.97
C CYS A 186 -8.97 -15.79 8.56
N THR A 187 -10.28 -15.66 8.70
CA THR A 187 -11.24 -16.76 8.42
C THR A 187 -12.08 -16.46 7.19
N PHE A 188 -12.06 -17.39 6.24
CA PHE A 188 -12.82 -17.35 5.00
C PHE A 188 -14.04 -18.27 5.11
N ALA A 189 -15.24 -17.76 4.87
CA ALA A 189 -16.48 -18.52 4.86
C ALA A 189 -17.48 -17.91 3.88
N VAL A 190 -18.45 -18.69 3.39
CA VAL A 190 -19.57 -18.15 2.63
C VAL A 190 -20.78 -18.00 3.53
N ASN A 191 -21.31 -16.78 3.62
CA ASN A 191 -22.49 -16.44 4.40
C ASN A 191 -23.53 -15.82 3.47
N GLY A 192 -24.58 -16.58 3.16
CA GLY A 192 -25.60 -16.18 2.19
C GLY A 192 -24.97 -15.87 0.83
N SER A 193 -25.10 -14.62 0.40
CA SER A 193 -24.61 -14.14 -0.90
C SER A 193 -23.14 -13.68 -0.89
N PHE A 194 -22.42 -13.79 0.23
CA PHE A 194 -21.09 -13.22 0.36
C PHE A 194 -20.05 -14.29 0.68
N LEU A 195 -18.88 -14.18 0.06
CA LEU A 195 -17.66 -14.67 0.69
C LEU A 195 -17.26 -13.63 1.72
N THR A 196 -17.25 -14.03 2.98
CA THR A 196 -16.83 -13.21 4.11
C THR A 196 -15.41 -13.57 4.51
N LEU A 197 -14.61 -12.54 4.76
CA LEU A 197 -13.26 -12.66 5.30
C LEU A 197 -13.23 -11.96 6.66
N GLN A 198 -13.20 -12.73 7.74
CA GLN A 198 -13.00 -12.22 9.09
C GLN A 198 -11.52 -11.92 9.31
N LEU A 199 -11.21 -10.71 9.79
CA LEU A 199 -9.88 -10.27 10.18
C LEU A 199 -9.57 -10.70 11.62
N PRO A 200 -8.30 -10.65 12.07
CA PRO A 200 -7.93 -10.90 13.47
C PRO A 200 -8.67 -10.03 14.48
N SER A 201 -9.09 -8.81 14.09
CA SER A 201 -9.90 -7.90 14.89
C SER A 201 -11.36 -8.33 15.05
N GLY A 202 -11.81 -9.36 14.31
CA GLY A 202 -13.21 -9.77 14.22
C GLY A 202 -14.03 -9.01 13.17
N ARG A 203 -13.50 -7.92 12.61
CA ARG A 203 -14.16 -7.20 11.50
C ARG A 203 -14.15 -8.05 10.23
N HIS A 204 -15.18 -7.92 9.41
CA HIS A 204 -15.33 -8.69 8.17
C HIS A 204 -15.17 -7.82 6.91
N LEU A 205 -14.54 -8.39 5.88
CA LEU A 205 -14.62 -7.92 4.50
C LEU A 205 -15.61 -8.81 3.73
N TYR A 206 -16.27 -8.25 2.72
CA TYR A 206 -17.37 -8.89 2.00
C TYR A 206 -17.14 -8.87 0.49
N TYR A 207 -17.30 -10.03 -0.16
CA TYR A 207 -17.20 -10.19 -1.61
C TYR A 207 -18.53 -10.78 -2.13
N LEU A 208 -19.29 -10.00 -2.89
CA LEU A 208 -20.68 -10.32 -3.28
C LEU A 208 -20.74 -11.35 -4.42
N TYR A 209 -21.64 -12.33 -4.30
CA TYR A 209 -21.90 -13.41 -5.27
C TYR A 209 -20.62 -14.12 -5.73
N PRO A 210 -19.85 -14.71 -4.79
CA PRO A 210 -18.58 -15.32 -5.10
C PRO A 210 -18.74 -16.57 -5.96
N ARG A 211 -17.82 -16.79 -6.90
CA ARG A 211 -17.73 -18.00 -7.72
C ARG A 211 -16.26 -18.42 -7.85
N VAL A 212 -16.04 -19.69 -8.15
CA VAL A 212 -14.72 -20.18 -8.57
C VAL A 212 -14.84 -20.65 -10.01
N GLU A 213 -14.24 -19.90 -10.92
CA GLU A 213 -14.37 -20.10 -12.37
C GLU A 213 -13.05 -19.84 -13.10
N PRO A 214 -12.85 -20.38 -14.31
CA PRO A 214 -11.67 -20.09 -15.11
C PRO A 214 -11.68 -18.62 -15.54
N VAL A 215 -10.54 -17.94 -15.33
CA VAL A 215 -10.34 -16.54 -15.75
C VAL A 215 -9.09 -16.48 -16.61
N LEU A 216 -9.23 -15.93 -17.82
CA LEU A 216 -8.11 -15.62 -18.71
C LEU A 216 -7.29 -14.46 -18.13
N LYS A 217 -6.04 -14.73 -17.78
CA LYS A 217 -5.15 -13.72 -17.21
C LYS A 217 -4.49 -12.88 -18.30
N PRO A 218 -4.01 -11.66 -18.00
CA PRO A 218 -3.39 -10.77 -18.99
C PRO A 218 -2.21 -11.38 -19.76
N TRP A 219 -1.55 -12.41 -19.20
CA TRP A 219 -0.45 -13.15 -19.83
C TRP A 219 -0.90 -14.41 -20.60
N GLY A 220 -2.20 -14.57 -20.84
CA GLY A 220 -2.76 -15.58 -21.75
C GLY A 220 -3.08 -16.95 -21.12
N SER A 221 -2.80 -17.18 -19.84
CA SER A 221 -3.17 -18.45 -19.19
C SER A 221 -4.54 -18.37 -18.53
N GLU A 222 -5.35 -19.42 -18.64
CA GLU A 222 -6.53 -19.59 -17.79
C GLU A 222 -6.16 -20.08 -16.39
N LYS A 223 -6.74 -19.47 -15.37
CA LYS A 223 -6.56 -19.91 -13.97
C LYS A 223 -7.89 -19.88 -13.23
N MET A 224 -8.21 -20.97 -12.55
CA MET A 224 -9.34 -21.01 -11.61
C MET A 224 -9.14 -19.96 -10.52
N SER A 225 -10.01 -18.96 -10.49
CA SER A 225 -9.91 -17.79 -9.61
C SER A 225 -11.23 -17.58 -8.89
N VAL A 226 -11.17 -16.96 -7.71
CA VAL A 226 -12.40 -16.45 -7.08
C VAL A 226 -12.83 -15.20 -7.84
N THR A 227 -14.11 -15.13 -8.23
CA THR A 227 -14.72 -13.94 -8.82
C THR A 227 -15.91 -13.48 -8.01
N TYR A 228 -16.21 -12.18 -8.04
CA TYR A 228 -17.29 -11.56 -7.26
C TYR A 228 -17.82 -10.31 -7.98
N MET A 229 -19.01 -9.85 -7.63
CA MET A 229 -19.56 -8.59 -8.15
C MET A 229 -19.02 -7.41 -7.34
N GLY A 230 -18.56 -6.37 -8.03
CA GLY A 230 -18.05 -5.15 -7.41
C GLY A 230 -17.90 -4.01 -8.42
N GLU A 231 -17.56 -2.83 -7.91
CA GLU A 231 -17.22 -1.67 -8.75
C GLU A 231 -15.77 -1.78 -9.23
N ASP A 232 -15.55 -1.67 -10.54
CA ASP A 232 -14.21 -1.53 -11.08
C ASP A 232 -13.59 -0.18 -10.69
N SER A 233 -12.38 -0.20 -10.12
CA SER A 233 -11.73 1.02 -9.62
C SER A 233 -11.37 2.03 -10.72
N LYS A 234 -11.24 1.60 -11.97
CA LYS A 234 -10.91 2.47 -13.12
C LYS A 234 -12.16 2.93 -13.86
N THR A 235 -13.04 2.00 -14.22
CA THR A 235 -14.22 2.32 -15.04
C THR A 235 -15.43 2.76 -14.24
N LYS A 236 -15.42 2.55 -12.91
CA LYS A 236 -16.55 2.84 -12.01
C LYS A 236 -17.84 2.09 -12.35
N GLN A 237 -17.72 1.06 -13.16
CA GLN A 237 -18.84 0.21 -13.57
C GLN A 237 -18.96 -0.99 -12.63
N TRP A 238 -20.21 -1.35 -12.33
CA TRP A 238 -20.51 -2.59 -11.62
C TRP A 238 -20.29 -3.79 -12.54
N LYS A 239 -19.36 -4.67 -12.20
CA LYS A 239 -19.04 -5.85 -13.01
C LYS A 239 -18.54 -7.01 -12.15
N ARG A 240 -18.36 -8.17 -12.80
CA ARG A 240 -17.67 -9.30 -12.20
C ARG A 240 -16.16 -9.06 -12.23
N LEU A 241 -15.55 -9.05 -11.06
CA LEU A 241 -14.13 -8.88 -10.83
C LEU A 241 -13.52 -10.21 -10.41
N ASP A 242 -12.27 -10.47 -10.76
CA ASP A 242 -11.50 -11.58 -10.23
C ASP A 242 -10.60 -11.12 -9.08
N THR A 243 -10.22 -12.06 -8.21
CA THR A 243 -9.21 -11.86 -7.18
C THR A 243 -8.23 -13.04 -7.15
N PHE A 244 -7.14 -12.84 -6.42
CA PHE A 244 -6.10 -13.83 -6.20
C PHE A 244 -5.47 -13.58 -4.82
N GLY A 245 -4.69 -14.56 -4.34
CA GLY A 245 -4.04 -14.52 -3.03
C GLY A 245 -3.37 -13.19 -2.65
N GLY A 246 -2.59 -12.61 -3.55
CA GLY A 246 -1.92 -11.33 -3.31
C GLY A 246 -2.90 -10.18 -3.07
N LYS A 247 -3.96 -10.07 -3.89
CA LYS A 247 -5.01 -9.05 -3.71
C LYS A 247 -5.83 -9.26 -2.44
N LEU A 248 -6.09 -10.52 -2.06
CA LEU A 248 -6.73 -10.83 -0.78
C LEU A 248 -5.85 -10.37 0.40
N VAL A 249 -4.55 -10.70 0.36
CA VAL A 249 -3.61 -10.29 1.41
C VAL A 249 -3.41 -8.78 1.48
N GLU A 250 -3.42 -8.07 0.35
CA GLU A 250 -3.45 -6.60 0.34
C GLU A 250 -4.67 -6.06 1.10
N ASN A 251 -5.86 -6.55 0.76
CA ASN A 251 -7.10 -6.11 1.41
C ASN A 251 -7.08 -6.42 2.92
N ILE A 252 -6.58 -7.59 3.33
CA ILE A 252 -6.42 -7.96 4.76
C ILE A 252 -5.48 -6.96 5.44
N THR A 253 -4.31 -6.72 4.85
CA THR A 253 -3.25 -5.88 5.42
C THR A 253 -3.73 -4.45 5.63
N GLN A 254 -4.32 -3.84 4.59
CA GLN A 254 -4.88 -2.49 4.66
C GLN A 254 -6.03 -2.40 5.65
N ALA A 255 -6.87 -3.43 5.73
CA ALA A 255 -7.96 -3.47 6.69
C ALA A 255 -7.45 -3.54 8.14
N CYS A 256 -6.48 -4.40 8.43
CA CYS A 256 -5.85 -4.48 9.75
C CYS A 256 -5.15 -3.16 10.14
N ALA A 257 -4.42 -2.53 9.19
CA ALA A 257 -3.80 -1.23 9.41
C ALA A 257 -4.85 -0.15 9.75
N ARG A 258 -5.99 -0.13 9.03
CA ARG A 258 -7.11 0.77 9.34
C ARG A 258 -7.70 0.52 10.72
N ASP A 259 -7.76 -0.72 11.19
CA ASP A 259 -8.31 -1.04 12.52
C ASP A 259 -7.43 -0.47 13.63
N VAL A 260 -6.10 -0.55 13.49
CA VAL A 260 -5.17 0.10 14.41
C VAL A 260 -5.29 1.61 14.36
N LEU A 261 -5.38 2.19 13.16
CA LEU A 261 -5.54 3.63 13.02
C LEU A 261 -6.82 4.11 13.70
N ALA A 262 -7.95 3.45 13.47
CA ALA A 262 -9.23 3.80 14.08
C ALA A 262 -9.20 3.69 15.62
N ALA A 263 -8.59 2.63 16.16
CA ALA A 263 -8.39 2.49 17.60
C ALA A 263 -7.43 3.56 18.16
N GLY A 264 -6.43 3.98 17.38
CA GLY A 264 -5.54 5.08 17.71
C GLY A 264 -6.29 6.41 17.83
N LEU A 265 -7.13 6.74 16.84
CA LEU A 265 -7.94 7.97 16.83
C LEU A 265 -8.79 8.09 18.09
N LEU A 266 -9.54 7.03 18.45
CA LEU A 266 -10.39 7.04 19.65
C LEU A 266 -9.58 7.30 20.93
N ARG A 267 -8.40 6.66 21.08
CA ARG A 267 -7.55 6.85 22.25
C ARG A 267 -6.93 8.25 22.34
N VAL A 268 -6.64 8.86 21.20
CA VAL A 268 -6.08 10.22 21.13
C VAL A 268 -7.17 11.23 21.51
N GLU A 269 -8.39 11.05 21.01
CA GLU A 269 -9.56 11.85 21.41
C GLU A 269 -9.84 11.72 22.93
N ASP A 270 -9.86 10.50 23.47
CA ASP A 270 -10.04 10.22 24.91
C ASP A 270 -8.94 10.83 25.78
N ALA A 271 -7.76 11.08 25.21
CA ALA A 271 -6.63 11.73 25.85
C ALA A 271 -6.65 13.27 25.70
N TRP A 272 -7.78 13.84 25.27
CA TRP A 272 -8.00 15.29 25.08
C TRP A 272 -7.12 15.91 23.99
N TYR A 273 -6.76 15.14 22.98
CA TYR A 273 -6.18 15.63 21.73
C TYR A 273 -7.24 15.51 20.61
N PRO A 274 -7.94 16.60 20.25
CA PRO A 274 -8.97 16.55 19.22
C PRO A 274 -8.41 16.09 17.86
N VAL A 275 -9.03 15.07 17.24
CA VAL A 275 -8.62 14.48 15.94
C VAL A 275 -9.60 14.73 14.80
#